data_AF-X0XCT1-F1
#
_entry.id   AF-X0XCT1-F1
#
_cell.length_a   1.000
_cell.length_b   1.000
_cell.length_c   1.000
_cell.angle_alpha   90.00
_cell.angle_beta   90.00
_cell.angle_gamma   90.00
#
_symmetry.space_group_name_H-M   'P 1'
#
loop_
_entity.id
_entity.type
_entity.pdbx_description
1 polymer ?
#
loop_
_entity_poly.entity_id
_entity_poly.type
_entity_poly.pdbx_seq_one_letter_code
_entity_poly.pdbx_strand_id
1 'polypeptide(L)' 'TMHEVADFVAQKLAPIEGVQGTVTHFMLKRYKEDGEILEGEEEVKRQPVIL' A
#
# COMPACT_ATOMS: atom_id res chain seq x y z
N THR A 1 4.25 -8.26 -9.67
CA THR A 1 5.60 -7.76 -10.05
C THR A 1 5.61 -6.23 -10.04
N MET A 2 6.77 -5.58 -10.12
CA MET A 2 6.82 -4.10 -10.18
C MET A 2 6.10 -3.53 -11.41
N HIS A 3 6.04 -4.28 -12.51
CA HIS A 3 5.25 -3.93 -13.68
C HIS A 3 3.75 -3.87 -13.36
N GLU A 4 3.21 -4.91 -12.71
CA GLU A 4 1.78 -4.93 -12.35
C GLU A 4 1.38 -3.75 -11.45
N VAL A 5 2.26 -3.34 -10.52
CA VAL A 5 2.02 -2.17 -9.66
C VAL A 5 2.02 -0.88 -10.47
N ALA A 6 2.99 -0.72 -11.39
CA ALA A 6 3.06 0.45 -12.25
C ALA A 6 1.84 0.54 -13.18
N ASP A 7 1.44 -0.58 -13.78
CA ASP A 7 0.27 -0.69 -14.65
C ASP A 7 -1.02 -0.33 -13.89
N PHE A 8 -1.16 -0.81 -12.65
CA PHE A 8 -2.29 -0.48 -11.80
C PHE A 8 -2.37 1.03 -11.52
N VAL A 9 -1.26 1.65 -11.13
CA VAL A 9 -1.21 3.09 -10.84
C VAL A 9 -1.56 3.91 -12.08
N ALA A 10 -0.98 3.54 -13.24
CA ALA A 10 -1.22 4.23 -14.50
C ALA A 10 -2.68 4.11 -14.98
N GLN A 11 -3.30 2.95 -14.80
CA GLN A 11 -4.66 2.69 -15.30
C GLN A 11 -5.77 3.13 -14.35
N LYS A 12 -5.51 3.14 -13.03
CA LYS A 12 -6.57 3.34 -12.02
C LYS A 12 -6.44 4.65 -11.27
N LEU A 13 -5.23 5.11 -10.97
CA LEU A 13 -5.00 6.27 -10.11
C LEU A 13 -4.65 7.54 -10.90
N ALA A 14 -3.83 7.42 -11.94
CA ALA A 14 -3.46 8.56 -12.79
C ALA A 14 -4.64 9.25 -13.53
N PRO A 15 -5.69 8.55 -14.01
CA PRO A 15 -6.77 9.19 -14.76
C PRO A 15 -7.86 9.82 -13.87
N ILE A 16 -7.72 9.81 -12.55
CA ILE A 16 -8.68 10.43 -11.64
C ILE A 16 -8.66 11.96 -11.82
N GLU A 17 -9.82 12.58 -11.99
CA GLU A 17 -9.92 14.03 -12.13
C GLU A 17 -9.29 14.76 -10.95
N GLY A 18 -8.45 15.76 -11.26
CA GLY A 18 -7.70 16.54 -10.27
C GLY A 18 -6.33 15.96 -9.90
N VAL A 19 -5.97 14.77 -10.36
CA VAL A 19 -4.62 14.21 -10.17
C VAL A 19 -3.66 14.78 -11.21
N GLN A 20 -2.62 15.49 -10.76
CA GLN A 20 -1.59 16.08 -11.63
C GLN A 20 -0.38 15.18 -11.87
N GLY A 21 -0.22 14.12 -11.06
CA GLY A 21 0.87 13.16 -11.19
C GLY A 21 0.80 12.09 -10.11
N THR A 22 1.34 10.91 -10.41
CA THR A 22 1.44 9.79 -9.46
C THR A 22 2.90 9.37 -9.33
N VAL A 23 3.38 9.16 -8.09
CA VAL A 23 4.75 8.71 -7.80
C VAL A 23 4.71 7.60 -6.76
N THR A 24 5.21 6.42 -7.12
CA THR A 24 5.27 5.26 -6.22
C THR A 24 6.52 5.35 -5.33
N HIS A 25 6.32 5.49 -4.02
CA HIS A 25 7.39 5.43 -3.03
C HIS A 25 7.37 4.07 -2.34
N PHE A 26 8.44 3.29 -2.52
CA PHE A 26 8.62 2.04 -1.80
C PHE A 26 9.24 2.32 -0.44
N MET A 27 8.40 2.32 0.60
CA MET A 27 8.89 2.37 1.98
C MET A 27 9.26 0.96 2.42
N LEU A 28 10.54 0.75 2.71
CA LEU A 28 10.98 -0.39 3.49
C LEU A 28 10.69 -0.06 4.96
N LYS A 29 9.81 -0.83 5.61
CA LYS A 29 9.54 -0.67 7.05
C LYS A 29 10.89 -0.78 7.76
N ARG A 30 11.31 0.27 8.47
CA ARG A 30 12.54 0.21 9.27
C ARG A 30 12.35 -0.87 10.32
N TYR A 31 13.21 -1.87 10.28
CA TYR A 31 13.22 -2.92 11.28
C TYR A 31 13.53 -2.30 12.65
N LYS A 32 12.63 -2.50 13.62
CA LYS A 32 12.76 -2.12 15.04
C LYS A 32 12.68 -0.64 15.40
N GLU A 33 11.97 0.21 14.65
CA GLU A 33 11.72 1.59 15.15
C GLU A 33 10.63 1.70 16.23
N ASP A 34 9.68 0.75 16.31
CA ASP A 34 8.55 0.80 17.26
C ASP A 34 8.41 -0.47 18.14
N GLY A 35 9.48 -1.25 18.31
CA GLY A 35 9.44 -2.47 19.15
C GLY A 35 8.59 -3.63 18.61
N GLU A 36 7.95 -3.48 17.45
CA GLU A 36 7.22 -4.58 16.80
C GLU A 36 8.17 -5.55 16.09
N ILE A 37 8.13 -6.80 16.53
CA ILE A 37 8.79 -7.95 15.90
C ILE A 37 8.00 -8.29 14.62
N LEU A 38 8.67 -8.28 13.46
CA LEU A 38 8.06 -8.58 12.14
C LEU A 38 7.61 -10.04 11.98
N GLU A 39 7.85 -10.90 12.97
CA GLU A 39 7.46 -12.31 13.02
C GLU A 39 6.42 -12.57 14.11
N GLY A 40 5.39 -11.72 14.20
CA GLY A 40 4.12 -12.09 14.82
C GLY A 40 3.10 -12.26 13.69
N GLU A 41 2.38 -13.38 13.66
CA GLU A 41 1.32 -13.63 12.67
C GLU A 41 0.48 -12.37 12.46
N GLU A 42 0.49 -11.82 11.25
CA GLU A 42 -0.39 -10.73 10.88
C GLU A 42 -1.83 -11.26 10.94
N GLU A 43 -2.49 -11.11 12.09
CA GLU A 43 -3.94 -11.20 12.13
C GLU A 43 -4.48 -10.11 11.21
N VAL A 44 -5.05 -10.54 10.08
CA VAL A 44 -5.71 -9.67 9.12
C VAL A 44 -6.82 -8.92 9.87
N LYS A 45 -6.56 -7.67 10.28
CA LYS A 45 -7.55 -6.79 10.90
C LYS A 45 -8.57 -6.40 9.83
N ARG A 46 -9.58 -7.25 9.65
CA ARG A 46 -10.72 -6.99 8.78
C ARG A 46 -11.62 -5.95 9.47
N GLN A 47 -11.93 -4.87 8.78
CA GLN A 47 -12.94 -3.93 9.26
C GLN A 47 -14.32 -4.61 9.22
N PRO A 48 -15.14 -4.49 10.28
CA PRO A 48 -16.45 -5.11 10.29
C PRO A 48 -17.35 -4.45 9.24
N VAL A 49 -17.95 -5.26 8.39
CA VAL A 49 -19.01 -4.80 7.49
C VAL A 49 -20.26 -4.61 8.34
N ILE A 50 -20.77 -3.39 8.39
CA ILE A 50 -22.04 -3.07 9.04
C ILE A 50 -23.13 -3.26 7.97
N LEU A 51 -24.06 -4.19 8.21
CA LEU A 51 -25.27 -4.41 7.41
C LEU A 51 -26.41 -3.52 7.91
#